data_AF-A0A2K8XU82-F1
#
_entry.id   AF-A0A2K8XU82-F1
#
_cell.length_a   1.000
_cell.length_b   1.000
_cell.length_c   1.000
_cell.angle_alpha   90.00
_cell.angle_beta   90.00
_cell.angle_gamma   90.00
#
_symmetry.space_group_name_H-M   'P 1'
#
loop_
_entity.id
_entity.type
_entity.pdbx_description
1 polymer ?
#
loop_
_entity_poly.entity_id
_entity_poly.type
_entity_poly.pdbx_seq_one_letter_code
_entity_poly.pdbx_strand_id
1 'polypeptide(L)' 'MKNKNLNLFIVAFSIISIIVNLVQNKPTSDLFGFEVNSWFVSILWLLIGLVSYKRYKDKKEEEGN' A
#
# COMPACT_ATOMS: atom_id res chain seq x y z
N MET A 1 13.21 1.63 -15.98
CA MET A 1 12.10 2.62 -15.88
C MET A 1 10.86 1.99 -15.24
N LYS A 2 10.78 1.86 -13.90
CA LYS A 2 9.51 1.49 -13.24
C LYS A 2 8.72 2.78 -12.99
N ASN A 3 7.58 2.93 -13.65
CA ASN A 3 6.79 4.16 -13.73
C ASN A 3 6.53 4.77 -12.34
N LYS A 4 6.98 6.02 -12.13
CA LYS A 4 6.75 6.83 -10.93
C LYS A 4 5.28 6.85 -10.49
N ASN A 5 4.37 6.84 -11.45
CA ASN A 5 2.92 6.79 -11.24
C ASN A 5 2.47 5.49 -10.56
N LEU A 6 3.14 4.37 -10.82
CA LEU A 6 2.81 3.08 -10.21
C LEU A 6 3.21 3.03 -8.73
N ASN A 7 4.35 3.63 -8.37
CA ASN A 7 4.73 3.77 -6.96
C ASN A 7 3.72 4.63 -6.19
N LEU A 8 3.29 5.76 -6.78
CA LEU A 8 2.28 6.63 -6.18
C LEU A 8 0.92 5.92 -6.04
N PHE A 9 0.53 5.15 -7.06
CA PHE A 9 -0.68 4.33 -7.03
C PHE A 9 -0.65 3.31 -5.88
N ILE A 10 0.48 2.61 -5.69
CA ILE A 10 0.63 1.64 -4.59
C ILE A 10 0.50 2.33 -3.22
N VAL A 11 1.06 3.54 -3.07
CA VAL A 11 0.89 4.34 -1.85
C VAL A 11 -0.59 4.66 -1.60
N ALA A 12 -1.29 5.20 -2.60
CA ALA A 12 -2.71 5.50 -2.47
C ALA A 12 -3.54 4.24 -2.16
N PHE A 13 -3.25 3.13 -2.83
CA PHE A 13 -3.90 1.84 -2.60
C PHE A 13 -3.70 1.35 -1.17
N SER A 14 -2.47 1.47 -0.63
CA SER A 14 -2.19 1.08 0.75
C SER A 14 -3.01 1.85 1.77
N ILE A 15 -3.19 3.16 1.56
CA ILE A 15 -3.99 4.03 2.44
C ILE A 15 -5.47 3.64 2.35
N ILE A 16 -5.99 3.44 1.14
CA ILE A 16 -7.39 3.03 0.93
C ILE A 16 -7.67 1.70 1.63
N SER A 17 -6.76 0.73 1.52
CA SER A 17 -6.90 -0.59 2.16
C SER A 17 -7.09 -0.47 3.68
N ILE A 18 -6.33 0.42 4.33
CA ILE A 18 -6.45 0.69 5.77
C ILE A 18 -7.79 1.36 6.09
N ILE A 19 -8.23 2.34 5.30
CA ILE A 19 -9.52 3.00 5.50
C ILE A 19 -10.66 1.99 5.38
N VAL A 20 -10.61 1.12 4.37
CA VAL A 20 -11.62 0.05 4.18
C VAL A 20 -11.63 -0.90 5.37
N ASN A 21 -10.45 -1.27 5.89
CA ASN A 21 -10.35 -2.10 7.09
C ASN A 21 -11.05 -1.44 8.30
N LEU A 22 -10.77 -0.16 8.55
CA LEU A 22 -11.36 0.60 9.65
C LEU A 22 -12.87 0.77 9.51
N VAL A 23 -13.37 1.02 8.30
CA VAL A 23 -14.81 1.23 8.03
C VAL A 23 -15.59 -0.08 8.14
N GLN A 24 -15.06 -1.18 7.59
CA GLN A 24 -15.77 -2.46 7.62
C GLN A 24 -15.67 -3.17 8.96
N ASN A 25 -14.63 -2.87 9.76
CA ASN A 25 -14.35 -3.45 11.08
C ASN A 25 -14.45 -4.99 11.09
N LYS A 26 -14.17 -5.63 9.95
CA LYS A 26 -14.16 -7.09 9.82
C LYS A 26 -12.81 -7.60 10.31
N PRO A 27 -12.77 -8.57 11.24
CA PRO A 27 -11.52 -9.10 11.76
C PRO A 27 -10.78 -9.96 10.73
N THR A 28 -11.49 -10.47 9.72
CA THR A 28 -10.96 -11.31 8.65
C THR A 28 -11.21 -10.69 7.27
N SER A 29 -10.24 -10.88 6.39
CA SER A 29 -10.31 -10.55 4.96
C SER A 29 -10.06 -11.82 4.15
N ASP A 30 -10.83 -12.01 3.07
CA ASP A 30 -10.56 -13.08 2.12
C ASP A 30 -9.41 -12.67 1.19
N LEU A 31 -8.35 -13.47 1.16
CA LEU A 31 -7.21 -13.34 0.26
C LEU A 31 -6.97 -14.67 -0.43
N PHE A 32 -7.19 -14.70 -1.74
CA PHE A 32 -6.99 -15.90 -2.56
C PHE A 32 -7.80 -17.12 -2.09
N GLY A 33 -8.99 -16.90 -1.50
CA GLY A 33 -9.84 -17.96 -0.97
C GLY A 33 -9.47 -18.40 0.46
N PHE A 34 -8.56 -17.67 1.12
CA PHE A 34 -8.18 -17.90 2.52
C PHE A 34 -8.61 -16.73 3.39
N GLU A 35 -9.33 -17.04 4.47
CA GLU A 35 -9.59 -16.06 5.52
C GLU A 35 -8.33 -15.78 6.31
N VAL A 36 -7.83 -14.55 6.21
CA VAL A 36 -6.68 -14.08 6.97
C VAL A 36 -7.05 -12.88 7.81
N ASN A 37 -6.32 -12.64 8.89
CA ASN A 37 -6.57 -11.48 9.73
C ASN A 37 -6.41 -10.18 8.91
N SER A 38 -7.46 -9.36 8.90
CA SER A 38 -7.55 -8.16 8.06
C SER A 38 -6.48 -7.13 8.42
N TRP A 39 -6.03 -7.08 9.68
CA TRP A 39 -4.93 -6.22 10.11
C TRP A 39 -3.59 -6.67 9.53
N PHE A 40 -3.36 -7.98 9.39
CA PHE A 40 -2.14 -8.51 8.80
C PHE A 40 -1.98 -8.05 7.35
N VAL A 41 -3.09 -8.07 6.61
CA VAL A 41 -3.20 -7.57 5.23
C VAL A 41 -2.93 -6.07 5.17
N SER A 42 -3.54 -5.32 6.07
CA SER A 42 -3.42 -3.86 6.13
C SER A 42 -1.99 -3.43 6.46
N ILE A 43 -1.34 -4.09 7.42
CA ILE A 43 0.06 -3.86 7.78
C ILE A 43 0.97 -4.20 6.60
N LEU A 44 0.74 -5.32 5.91
CA LEU A 44 1.50 -5.70 4.72
C LEU A 44 1.41 -4.61 3.63
N TRP A 45 0.20 -4.14 3.35
CA TRP A 45 -0.01 -3.05 2.38
C TRP A 45 0.66 -1.75 2.82
N LEU A 46 0.63 -1.42 4.11
CA LEU A 46 1.30 -0.24 4.66
C LEU A 46 2.82 -0.32 4.46
N LEU A 47 3.45 -1.47 4.73
CA LEU A 47 4.89 -1.67 4.49
C LEU A 47 5.25 -1.52 3.01
N ILE A 48 4.47 -2.12 2.11
CA ILE A 48 4.64 -1.98 0.66
C ILE A 48 4.47 -0.51 0.23
N GLY A 49 3.48 0.18 0.80
CA GLY A 49 3.24 1.61 0.62
C GLY A 49 4.45 2.46 1.02
N LEU A 50 5.01 2.24 2.21
CA LEU A 50 6.20 2.96 2.70
C LEU A 50 7.42 2.77 1.80
N VAL A 51 7.70 1.54 1.38
CA VAL A 51 8.81 1.25 0.45
C VAL A 51 8.56 1.94 -0.89
N SER A 52 7.32 1.92 -1.38
CA SER A 52 6.95 2.56 -2.65
C SER A 52 7.04 4.08 -2.58
N TYR A 53 6.68 4.67 -1.44
CA TYR A 53 6.80 6.10 -1.18
C TYR A 53 8.28 6.54 -1.16
N LYS A 54 9.14 5.80 -0.45
CA LYS A 54 10.59 6.07 -0.46
C LYS A 54 11.14 6.06 -1.88
N ARG A 55 10.83 5.01 -2.65
CA ARG A 55 11.25 4.91 -4.07
C ARG A 55 10.65 5.99 -4.98
N TYR A 56 9.49 6.54 -4.64
CA TYR A 56 8.91 7.67 -5.35
C TYR A 56 9.69 8.96 -5.04
N LYS A 57 10.03 9.18 -3.76
CA LYS A 57 10.80 10.33 -3.30
C LYS A 57 12.21 10.35 -3.90
N ASP A 58 12.92 9.22 -3.82
CA ASP A 58 14.29 9.09 -4.35
C ASP A 58 14.34 9.47 -5.85
N LYS A 59 13.37 9.02 -6.64
CA LYS A 59 13.26 9.37 -8.07
C LYS A 59 12.87 10.83 -8.33
N LYS A 60 12.07 11.42 -7.44
CA LYS A 60 11.69 12.84 -7.49
C LYS A 60 12.92 13.73 -7.28
N GLU A 61 13.85 13.29 -6.43
CA GLU A 61 15.12 13.98 -6.17
C GLU A 61 16.10 13.80 -7.35
N GLU A 62 16.17 12.61 -7.96
CA GLU A 62 16.96 12.36 -9.18
C GLU A 62 16.51 13.18 -10.39
N GLU A 63 15.20 13.44 -10.55
CA GLU A 63 14.65 14.27 -11.64
C GLU A 63 14.83 15.79 -11.40
N GLY A 64 15.16 16.19 -10.17
CA GLY A 64 15.31 17.60 -9.78
C GLY A 64 16.75 18.12 -9.81
N ASN A 65 17.72 17.27 -10.12
CA ASN A 65 19.15 17.56 -10.18
C ASN A 65 19.67 17.37 -11.61
#